data_AF-A0AAJ7SAT7-F1
#
_entry.id   AF-A0AAJ7SAT7-F1
#
_cell.length_a   1.000
_cell.length_b   1.000
_cell.length_c   1.000
_cell.angle_alpha   90.00
_cell.angle_beta   90.00
_cell.angle_gamma   90.00
#
_symmetry.space_group_name_H-M   'P 1'
#
loop_
_entity.id
_entity.type
_entity.pdbx_description
1 polymer ?
#
loop_
_entity_poly.entity_id
_entity_poly.type
_entity_poly.pdbx_seq_one_letter_code
_entity_poly.pdbx_strand_id
1 'polypeptide(L)'
;MAILLNMYIHETTRESCQRLHQEGISFLGTATLTGIARSSTTHRTITLAGISETDGTCYETTYSDPYGSWTNVFVQKTIEIKLKNQMARIKMDSGKIILPSGTTCNFVDSTWIDYDSGDMFWKPIPTNTCELKSYDVLYEGIVDKIEEETTTQHPTICSLTTESITFA
;
A
#
# COMPACT_ATOMS: atom_id res chain seq x y z
N MET A 1 -26.30 1.29 -32.21
CA MET A 1 -25.09 1.57 -31.42
C MET A 1 -25.43 1.35 -29.96
N ALA A 2 -25.14 0.17 -29.42
CA ALA A 2 -25.41 -0.15 -28.02
C ALA A 2 -24.13 0.10 -27.22
N ILE A 3 -24.14 1.13 -26.37
CA ILE A 3 -23.05 1.39 -25.43
C ILE A 3 -23.35 0.57 -24.18
N LEU A 4 -22.71 -0.59 -24.05
CA LEU A 4 -22.70 -1.35 -22.80
C LEU A 4 -21.64 -0.74 -21.88
N LEU A 5 -22.06 0.17 -20.99
CA LEU A 5 -21.23 0.65 -19.89
C LEU A 5 -21.23 -0.39 -18.77
N ASN A 6 -20.47 -1.47 -18.94
CA ASN A 6 -20.13 -2.35 -17.83
C ASN A 6 -18.91 -1.76 -17.10
N MET A 7 -19.16 -1.16 -15.93
CA MET A 7 -18.12 -0.75 -14.99
C MET A 7 -17.55 -2.02 -14.31
N TYR A 8 -16.48 -2.56 -14.89
CA TYR A 8 -15.76 -3.70 -14.34
C TYR A 8 -14.56 -3.21 -13.54
N ILE A 9 -14.53 -3.50 -12.24
CA ILE A 9 -13.33 -3.33 -11.42
C ILE A 9 -12.41 -4.51 -11.74
N HIS A 10 -11.25 -4.20 -12.31
CA HIS A 10 -10.25 -5.23 -12.60
C HIS A 10 -9.50 -5.58 -11.32
N GLU A 11 -9.69 -6.81 -10.86
CA GLU A 11 -8.93 -7.37 -9.73
C GLU A 11 -7.43 -7.27 -10.02
N THR A 12 -6.70 -6.64 -9.09
CA THR A 12 -5.28 -6.36 -9.20
C THR A 12 -4.53 -7.13 -8.12
N THR A 13 -3.35 -7.67 -8.43
CA THR A 13 -2.51 -8.33 -7.41
C THR A 13 -1.69 -7.33 -6.60
N ARG A 14 -1.19 -7.74 -5.42
CA ARG A 14 -0.29 -6.93 -4.59
C ARG A 14 0.93 -6.44 -5.38
N GLU A 15 1.55 -7.33 -6.15
CA GLU A 15 2.77 -7.05 -6.91
C GLU A 15 2.50 -6.04 -8.04
N SER A 16 1.34 -6.18 -8.68
CA SER A 16 0.90 -5.24 -9.73
C SER A 16 0.62 -3.86 -9.13
N CYS A 17 -0.06 -3.80 -7.98
CA CYS A 17 -0.28 -2.55 -7.25
C CYS A 17 1.03 -1.89 -6.80
N GLN A 18 1.97 -2.68 -6.25
CA GLN A 18 3.28 -2.18 -5.84
C GLN A 18 4.09 -1.63 -7.01
N ARG A 19 4.13 -2.35 -8.14
CA ARG A 19 4.80 -1.92 -9.36
C ARG A 19 4.18 -0.64 -9.90
N LEU A 20 2.85 -0.55 -9.89
CA LEU A 20 2.14 0.66 -10.28
C LEU A 20 2.49 1.84 -9.35
N HIS A 21 2.66 1.62 -8.04
CA HIS A 21 3.10 2.65 -7.10
C HIS A 21 4.57 3.06 -7.25
N GLN A 22 5.46 2.13 -7.61
CA GLN A 22 6.91 2.35 -7.65
C GLN A 22 7.39 2.85 -9.02
N GLU A 23 6.88 2.22 -10.08
CA GLU A 23 7.33 2.41 -11.46
C GLU A 23 6.30 3.18 -12.30
N GLY A 24 5.03 3.27 -11.85
CA GLY A 24 3.96 3.86 -12.65
C GLY A 24 3.57 2.99 -13.85
N ILE A 25 3.79 1.67 -13.74
CA ILE A 25 3.57 0.68 -14.80
C ILE A 25 2.49 -0.33 -14.39
N SER A 26 1.56 -0.63 -15.29
CA SER A 26 0.57 -1.71 -15.17
C SER A 26 0.39 -2.46 -16.49
N PHE A 27 -0.10 -3.69 -16.42
CA PHE A 27 -0.36 -4.55 -17.57
C PHE A 27 -1.83 -4.93 -17.59
N LEU A 28 -2.48 -4.79 -18.74
CA LEU A 28 -3.87 -5.24 -18.92
C LEU A 28 -3.97 -6.01 -20.23
N GLY A 29 -4.03 -7.34 -20.14
CA GLY A 29 -3.89 -8.20 -21.31
C GLY A 29 -2.53 -8.01 -21.99
N THR A 30 -2.54 -7.65 -23.27
CA THR A 30 -1.33 -7.32 -24.05
C THR A 30 -0.92 -5.85 -23.95
N ALA A 31 -1.73 -5.00 -23.33
CA ALA A 31 -1.46 -3.57 -23.22
C ALA A 31 -0.55 -3.27 -22.03
N THR A 32 0.54 -2.53 -22.29
CA THR A 32 1.43 -1.97 -21.28
C THR A 32 1.05 -0.51 -21.04
N LEU A 33 0.74 -0.18 -19.78
CA LEU A 33 0.33 1.15 -19.36
C LEU A 33 1.48 1.75 -18.55
N THR A 34 2.00 2.89 -19.00
CA THR A 34 3.15 3.56 -18.35
C THR A 34 2.83 5.02 -18.01
N GLY A 35 3.67 5.61 -17.16
CA GLY A 35 3.57 7.02 -16.78
C GLY A 35 2.36 7.34 -15.91
N ILE A 36 1.89 6.37 -15.12
CA ILE A 36 0.78 6.58 -14.19
C ILE A 36 1.33 7.25 -12.92
N ALA A 37 0.83 8.45 -12.61
CA ALA A 37 1.27 9.21 -11.45
C ALA A 37 0.65 8.67 -10.15
N ARG A 38 1.38 8.83 -9.03
CA ARG A 38 0.89 8.52 -7.69
C ARG A 38 -0.29 9.42 -7.30
N SER A 39 -1.28 8.85 -6.59
CA SER A 39 -2.48 9.58 -6.16
C SER A 39 -3.24 10.28 -7.30
N SER A 40 -3.29 9.65 -8.47
CA SER A 40 -3.89 10.23 -9.67
C SER A 40 -5.03 9.37 -10.23
N THR A 41 -5.90 10.01 -11.01
CA THR A 41 -6.86 9.34 -11.88
C THR A 41 -6.43 9.58 -13.31
N THR A 42 -6.20 8.52 -14.07
CA THR A 42 -5.73 8.58 -15.46
C THR A 42 -6.66 7.79 -16.36
N HIS A 43 -7.06 8.38 -17.49
CA HIS A 43 -7.80 7.68 -18.55
C HIS A 43 -6.85 7.25 -19.67
N ARG A 44 -7.02 6.02 -20.15
CA ARG A 44 -6.23 5.44 -21.24
C ARG A 44 -7.14 4.68 -22.18
N THR A 45 -6.92 4.84 -23.49
CA THR A 45 -7.55 3.96 -24.47
C THR A 45 -6.59 2.83 -24.79
N ILE A 46 -7.07 1.60 -24.71
CA ILE A 46 -6.32 0.40 -25.05
C ILE A 46 -7.03 -0.37 -26.16
N THR A 47 -6.24 -1.04 -26.99
CA THR A 47 -6.75 -1.99 -27.98
C THR A 47 -6.77 -3.37 -27.34
N LEU A 48 -7.96 -3.97 -27.26
CA LEU A 48 -8.17 -5.33 -26.73
C LEU A 48 -8.06 -6.38 -27.83
N ALA A 49 -8.39 -6.01 -29.06
CA ALA A 49 -8.34 -6.90 -30.22
C ALA A 49 -8.08 -6.12 -31.50
N GLY A 50 -7.24 -6.69 -32.36
CA GLY A 50 -6.84 -6.10 -33.63
C GLY A 50 -5.57 -5.26 -33.48
N ILE A 51 -5.06 -4.77 -34.61
CA ILE A 51 -3.84 -3.98 -34.68
C ILE A 51 -4.18 -2.67 -35.38
N SER A 52 -3.73 -1.54 -34.85
CA SER A 52 -3.80 -0.25 -35.54
C SER A 52 -2.39 0.20 -35.90
N GLU A 53 -2.14 0.44 -37.17
CA GLU A 53 -0.89 1.01 -37.67
C GLU A 53 -0.92 2.55 -37.62
N THR A 54 0.25 3.16 -37.71
CA THR A 54 0.42 4.63 -37.62
C THR A 54 -0.15 5.38 -38.81
N ASP A 55 -0.40 4.69 -39.91
CA ASP A 55 -1.06 5.21 -41.11
C ASP A 55 -2.59 5.26 -40.99
N GLY A 56 -3.15 4.77 -39.87
CA GLY A 56 -4.59 4.67 -39.63
C GLY A 56 -5.21 3.35 -40.12
N THR A 57 -4.43 2.45 -40.70
CA THR A 57 -4.90 1.12 -41.10
C THR A 57 -5.17 0.27 -39.87
N CYS A 58 -6.34 -0.37 -39.83
CA CYS A 58 -6.74 -1.27 -38.75
C CYS A 58 -6.90 -2.69 -39.29
N TYR A 59 -6.29 -3.66 -38.60
CA TYR A 59 -6.42 -5.07 -38.90
C TYR A 59 -7.35 -5.72 -37.89
N GLU A 60 -8.38 -6.36 -38.41
CA GLU A 60 -9.43 -7.01 -37.65
C GLU A 60 -8.95 -8.38 -37.16
N THR A 61 -9.53 -8.84 -36.05
CA THR A 61 -9.26 -10.19 -35.52
C THR A 61 -10.53 -10.79 -34.91
N THR A 62 -10.39 -11.94 -34.28
CA THR A 62 -11.45 -12.53 -33.46
C THR A 62 -11.28 -12.10 -32.02
N TYR A 63 -12.35 -11.61 -31.41
CA TYR A 63 -12.40 -11.25 -29.99
C TYR A 63 -13.45 -12.11 -29.28
N SER A 64 -13.18 -12.51 -28.05
CA SER A 64 -14.14 -13.21 -27.22
C SER A 64 -14.05 -12.71 -25.78
N ASP A 65 -15.21 -12.54 -25.17
CA ASP A 65 -15.36 -12.19 -23.77
C ASP A 65 -16.49 -13.05 -23.15
N PRO A 66 -16.80 -12.93 -21.85
CA PRO A 66 -17.86 -13.72 -21.21
C PRO A 66 -19.27 -13.55 -21.82
N TYR A 67 -19.50 -12.57 -22.68
CA TYR A 67 -20.79 -12.25 -23.29
C TYR A 67 -20.90 -12.71 -24.75
N GLY A 68 -19.80 -13.13 -25.38
CA GLY A 68 -19.84 -13.69 -26.72
C GLY A 68 -18.50 -13.72 -27.44
N SER A 69 -18.57 -14.13 -28.70
CA SER A 69 -17.45 -14.19 -29.62
C SER A 69 -17.81 -13.45 -30.89
N TRP A 70 -16.91 -12.61 -31.36
CA TRP A 70 -17.06 -11.82 -32.58
C TRP A 70 -15.85 -12.02 -33.48
N THR A 71 -16.09 -12.26 -34.75
CA THR A 71 -15.06 -12.33 -35.79
C THR A 71 -15.03 -11.04 -36.59
N ASN A 72 -13.87 -10.71 -37.15
CA ASN A 72 -13.68 -9.52 -37.98
C ASN A 72 -13.97 -8.21 -37.23
N VAL A 73 -13.40 -8.09 -36.02
CA VAL A 73 -13.59 -6.92 -35.16
C VAL A 73 -12.27 -6.30 -34.76
N PHE A 74 -12.30 -4.97 -34.61
CA PHE A 74 -11.29 -4.18 -33.92
C PHE A 74 -11.92 -3.61 -32.65
N VAL A 75 -11.32 -3.90 -31.49
CA VAL A 75 -11.92 -3.59 -30.19
C VAL A 75 -11.00 -2.66 -29.42
N GLN A 76 -11.50 -1.47 -29.12
CA GLN A 76 -10.87 -0.51 -28.22
C GLN A 76 -11.72 -0.27 -26.99
N LYS A 77 -11.06 -0.02 -25.87
CA LYS A 77 -11.70 0.32 -24.61
C LYS A 77 -10.98 1.48 -23.96
N THR A 78 -11.77 2.47 -23.52
CA THR A 78 -11.27 3.50 -22.60
C THR A 78 -11.38 2.97 -21.19
N ILE A 79 -10.25 2.91 -20.49
CA ILE A 79 -10.14 2.52 -19.09
C ILE A 79 -9.84 3.74 -18.23
N GLU A 80 -10.35 3.71 -17.01
CA GLU A 80 -10.01 4.66 -15.96
C GLU A 80 -9.15 3.93 -14.93
N ILE A 81 -8.01 4.53 -14.57
CA ILE A 81 -7.07 3.98 -13.62
C ILE A 81 -6.98 4.96 -12.46
N LYS A 82 -7.39 4.51 -11.28
CA LYS A 82 -7.32 5.27 -10.03
C LYS A 82 -6.25 4.65 -9.14
N LEU A 83 -5.17 5.37 -8.89
CA LEU A 83 -4.14 4.98 -7.93
C LEU A 83 -4.24 5.90 -6.72
N LYS A 84 -4.52 5.37 -5.53
CA LYS A 84 -4.72 6.17 -4.31
C LYS A 84 -3.74 5.74 -3.21
N ASN A 85 -3.07 6.70 -2.58
CA ASN A 85 -2.44 6.50 -1.28
C ASN A 85 -3.41 6.94 -0.19
N GLN A 86 -3.75 6.04 0.74
CA GLN A 86 -4.71 6.32 1.80
C GLN A 86 -4.21 5.83 3.16
N MET A 87 -4.67 6.48 4.21
CA MET A 87 -4.46 6.06 5.59
C MET A 87 -5.69 5.32 6.09
N ALA A 88 -5.47 4.22 6.82
CA ALA A 88 -6.52 3.43 7.45
C ALA A 88 -6.28 3.38 8.97
N ARG A 89 -7.34 3.20 9.75
CA ARG A 89 -7.25 3.13 11.22
C ARG A 89 -7.14 1.66 11.64
N ILE A 90 -6.21 1.37 12.54
CA ILE A 90 -6.01 0.01 13.07
C ILE A 90 -6.42 -0.02 14.54
N LYS A 91 -7.26 -0.99 14.90
CA LYS A 91 -7.61 -1.33 16.27
C LYS A 91 -6.71 -2.48 16.72
N MET A 92 -5.62 -2.13 17.40
CA MET A 92 -4.56 -3.07 17.79
C MET A 92 -5.05 -4.15 18.76
N ASP A 93 -5.94 -3.80 19.67
CA ASP A 93 -6.55 -4.66 20.68
C ASP A 93 -7.33 -5.85 20.06
N SER A 94 -7.97 -5.60 18.93
CA SER A 94 -8.83 -6.55 18.23
C SER A 94 -8.23 -7.08 16.92
N GLY A 95 -7.05 -6.59 16.53
CA GLY A 95 -6.39 -6.94 15.27
C GLY A 95 -7.21 -6.56 14.04
N LYS A 96 -8.02 -5.50 14.12
CA LYS A 96 -8.92 -5.06 13.04
C LYS A 96 -8.39 -3.81 12.35
N ILE A 97 -8.68 -3.68 11.05
CA ILE A 97 -8.44 -2.47 10.28
C ILE A 97 -9.77 -1.91 9.77
N ILE A 98 -9.92 -0.59 9.82
CA ILE A 98 -11.08 0.14 9.31
C ILE A 98 -10.63 0.89 8.06
N LEU A 99 -11.17 0.47 6.93
CA LEU A 99 -10.89 1.01 5.60
C LEU A 99 -11.63 2.35 5.37
N PRO A 100 -11.29 3.12 4.32
CA PRO A 100 -11.89 4.41 4.03
C PRO A 100 -13.43 4.38 3.90
N SER A 101 -13.99 3.29 3.36
CA SER A 101 -15.46 3.09 3.29
C SER A 101 -16.12 2.85 4.65
N GLY A 102 -15.34 2.67 5.72
CA GLY A 102 -15.81 2.22 7.03
C GLY A 102 -15.84 0.70 7.20
N THR A 103 -15.56 -0.06 6.13
CA THR A 103 -15.47 -1.53 6.19
C THR A 103 -14.42 -1.96 7.20
N THR A 104 -14.76 -2.92 8.06
CA THR A 104 -13.85 -3.47 9.07
C THR A 104 -13.46 -4.90 8.71
N CYS A 105 -12.17 -5.15 8.47
CA CYS A 105 -11.61 -6.47 8.16
C CYS A 105 -10.45 -6.83 9.11
N ASN A 106 -9.94 -8.08 9.02
CA ASN A 106 -8.79 -8.45 9.85
C ASN A 106 -7.53 -7.79 9.30
N PHE A 107 -6.72 -7.23 10.19
CA PHE A 107 -5.47 -6.61 9.79
C PHE A 107 -4.47 -7.62 9.21
N VAL A 108 -4.48 -8.86 9.70
CA VAL A 108 -3.57 -9.94 9.26
C VAL A 108 -3.80 -10.39 7.82
N ASP A 109 -4.99 -10.17 7.27
CA ASP A 109 -5.34 -10.57 5.91
C ASP A 109 -4.51 -9.79 4.88
N SER A 110 -4.00 -8.61 5.27
CA SER A 110 -3.07 -7.77 4.50
C SER A 110 -3.60 -7.19 3.18
N THR A 111 -4.80 -7.61 2.76
CA THR A 111 -5.50 -7.14 1.56
C THR A 111 -7.02 -7.22 1.76
N TRP A 112 -7.74 -6.33 1.07
CA TRP A 112 -9.20 -6.35 1.00
C TRP A 112 -9.69 -5.52 -0.20
N ILE A 113 -10.89 -5.83 -0.69
CA ILE A 113 -11.57 -5.03 -1.73
C ILE A 113 -12.48 -4.02 -1.04
N ASP A 114 -12.08 -2.75 -1.05
CA ASP A 114 -12.84 -1.64 -0.49
C ASP A 114 -13.82 -1.09 -1.52
N TYR A 115 -15.08 -0.89 -1.15
CA TYR A 115 -16.11 -0.43 -2.09
C TYR A 115 -15.80 0.96 -2.70
N ASP A 116 -15.13 1.84 -1.95
CA ASP A 116 -14.81 3.21 -2.40
C ASP A 116 -13.43 3.31 -3.08
N SER A 117 -12.56 2.33 -2.84
CA SER A 117 -11.14 2.41 -3.19
C SER A 117 -10.62 1.27 -4.07
N GLY A 118 -11.42 0.21 -4.28
CA GLY A 118 -11.00 -1.00 -4.98
C GLY A 118 -10.05 -1.85 -4.14
N ASP A 119 -9.16 -2.57 -4.82
CA ASP A 119 -8.15 -3.42 -4.16
C ASP A 119 -7.21 -2.60 -3.28
N MET A 120 -7.19 -2.90 -1.99
CA MET A 120 -6.29 -2.31 -1.01
C MET A 120 -5.28 -3.33 -0.52
N PHE A 121 -4.04 -2.89 -0.38
CA PHE A 121 -2.93 -3.69 0.16
C PHE A 121 -2.20 -2.89 1.23
N TRP A 122 -1.88 -3.55 2.34
CA TRP A 122 -1.04 -2.97 3.38
C TRP A 122 0.05 -3.95 3.79
N LYS A 123 1.06 -3.43 4.49
CA LYS A 123 2.10 -4.24 5.09
C LYS A 123 1.66 -4.60 6.52
N PRO A 124 1.99 -5.81 7.00
CA PRO A 124 1.86 -6.10 8.41
C PRO A 124 2.72 -5.11 9.22
N ILE A 125 2.27 -4.81 10.44
CA ILE A 125 3.08 -4.04 11.38
C ILE A 125 4.34 -4.89 11.64
N PRO A 126 5.55 -4.32 11.49
CA PRO A 126 6.76 -5.03 11.87
C PRO A 126 6.59 -5.53 13.30
N THR A 127 6.88 -6.79 13.56
CA THR A 127 7.04 -7.29 14.93
C THR A 127 8.23 -6.54 15.52
N ASN A 128 7.95 -5.36 16.08
CA ASN A 128 8.96 -4.57 16.73
C ASN A 128 9.33 -5.34 18.00
N THR A 129 10.56 -5.86 18.03
CA THR A 129 11.27 -6.26 19.24
C THR A 129 11.60 -5.05 20.14
N CYS A 130 10.97 -3.88 19.92
CA CYS A 130 10.84 -2.86 20.95
C CYS A 130 9.86 -3.35 22.01
N GLU A 131 10.26 -4.36 22.77
CA GLU A 131 9.76 -4.54 24.11
C GLU A 131 10.13 -3.27 24.88
N LEU A 132 9.19 -2.33 25.04
CA LEU A 132 9.30 -1.20 25.98
C LEU A 132 9.43 -1.65 27.46
N LYS A 133 9.77 -2.91 27.69
CA LYS A 133 10.06 -3.54 28.98
C LYS A 133 11.51 -4.00 29.11
N SER A 134 12.34 -3.89 28.07
CA SER A 134 13.79 -4.05 28.21
C SER A 134 14.38 -2.70 28.63
N TYR A 135 14.58 -2.52 29.93
CA TYR A 135 15.50 -1.49 30.41
C TYR A 135 16.90 -2.09 30.44
N ASP A 136 17.87 -1.40 29.85
CA ASP A 136 19.27 -1.74 30.04
C ASP A 136 19.71 -1.21 31.40
N VAL A 137 20.14 -2.10 32.27
CA VAL A 137 20.70 -1.73 33.58
C VAL A 137 22.09 -1.16 33.35
N LEU A 138 22.19 0.17 33.33
CA LEU A 138 23.48 0.86 33.16
C LEU A 138 24.42 0.64 34.34
N TYR A 139 23.87 0.41 35.54
CA TYR A 139 24.61 0.09 36.76
C TYR A 139 23.67 -0.51 37.82
N GLU A 140 24.13 -1.56 38.52
CA GLU A 140 23.47 -2.14 39.69
C GLU A 140 24.48 -2.23 40.85
N GLY A 141 24.26 -1.46 41.91
CA GLY A 141 25.19 -1.38 43.04
C GLY A 141 24.94 -0.19 43.95
N ILE A 142 25.79 -0.02 44.96
CA ILE A 142 25.72 1.10 45.92
C ILE A 142 26.30 2.35 45.25
N VAL A 143 25.57 3.47 45.34
CA VAL A 143 26.00 4.77 44.81
C VAL A 143 25.86 5.85 45.86
N ASP A 144 26.70 6.88 45.78
CA ASP A 144 26.57 8.08 46.62
C ASP A 144 25.62 9.05 45.93
N LYS A 145 24.44 9.27 46.51
CA LYS A 145 23.45 10.24 46.00
C LYS A 145 23.88 11.65 46.39
N ILE A 146 23.97 12.53 45.39
CA ILE A 146 24.23 13.95 45.63
C ILE A 146 22.86 14.64 45.73
N GLU A 147 22.52 15.11 46.93
CA GLU A 147 21.31 15.91 47.17
C GLU A 147 21.70 17.38 47.34
N GLU A 148 21.05 18.27 46.59
CA GLU A 148 21.19 19.71 46.72
C GLU A 148 19.99 20.23 47.54
N GLU A 149 20.22 21.04 48.58
CA GLU A 149 19.18 21.44 49.56
C GLU A 149 18.11 22.39 48.99
N THR A 150 18.25 22.87 47.74
CA THR A 150 17.30 23.81 47.14
C THR A 150 16.26 23.11 46.29
N THR A 151 15.04 23.13 46.81
CA THR A 151 13.82 22.56 46.25
C THR A 151 13.47 23.15 44.88
N THR A 152 13.88 22.51 43.80
CA THR A 152 13.16 22.50 42.51
C THR A 152 13.58 21.28 41.69
N GLN A 153 12.64 20.70 40.95
CA GLN A 153 12.79 19.46 40.16
C GLN A 153 14.06 19.42 39.31
N HIS A 154 15.12 18.82 39.86
CA HIS A 154 16.37 18.54 39.14
C HIS A 154 16.57 17.01 39.05
N PRO A 155 17.26 16.52 38.01
CA PRO A 155 17.56 15.10 37.88
C PRO A 155 18.35 14.64 39.11
N THR A 156 18.04 13.44 39.61
CA THR A 156 18.82 12.82 40.68
C THR A 156 20.23 12.52 40.17
N ILE A 157 21.25 13.12 40.76
CA ILE A 157 22.65 12.90 40.41
C ILE A 157 23.24 11.90 41.39
N CYS A 158 23.83 10.82 40.88
CA CYS A 158 24.54 9.81 41.67
C CYS A 158 26.01 9.77 41.22
N SER A 159 26.93 9.71 42.17
CA SER A 159 28.36 9.55 41.92
C SER A 159 28.78 8.08 42.04
N LEU A 160 29.65 7.64 41.13
CA LEU A 160 30.23 6.30 41.09
C LEU A 160 31.74 6.39 41.31
N THR A 161 32.25 5.74 42.34
CA THR A 161 33.68 5.68 42.66
C THR A 161 34.23 4.32 42.24
N THR A 162 34.19 4.00 40.95
CA THR A 162 34.68 2.73 40.40
C THR A 162 35.71 2.99 39.31
N GLU A 163 36.88 2.33 39.39
CA GLU A 163 38.00 2.51 38.44
C GLU A 163 37.73 1.96 37.02
N SER A 164 36.64 1.20 36.83
CA SER A 164 36.22 0.70 35.53
C SER A 164 34.70 0.68 35.42
N ILE A 165 34.18 1.48 34.51
CA ILE A 165 32.79 1.40 34.01
C ILE A 165 32.89 1.13 32.52
N THR A 166 32.38 -0.01 32.09
CA THR A 166 32.24 -0.32 30.66
C THR A 166 30.76 -0.25 30.34
N PHE A 167 30.38 0.72 29.51
CA PHE A 167 29.05 0.77 28.94
C PHE A 167 29.01 -0.21 27.76
N ALA A 168 28.02 -1.11 27.75
CA ALA A 168 27.79 -2.02 26.63
C ALA A 168 27.17 -1.27 25.45
#